data_AF-A0A379RVT4-F1
#
_entry.id   AF-A0A379RVT4-F1
#
_cell.length_a   1.000
_cell.length_b   1.000
_cell.length_c   1.000
_cell.angle_alpha   90.00
_cell.angle_beta   90.00
_cell.angle_gamma   90.00
#
_symmetry.space_group_name_H-M   'P 1'
#
loop_
_entity.id
_entity.type
_entity.pdbx_description
1 polymer ?
#
loop_
_entity_poly.entity_id
_entity_poly.type
_entity_poly.pdbx_seq_one_letter_code
_entity_poly.pdbx_strand_id
1 'polypeptide(L)'
;MTNSASQATCAPFEHSLGIIRQASMEILLLLGIHTAEGKEPRWFMEQLEQARLNLGGWGAVAKKLRINDAQLSQFMLQLRHLQQQVPQYDSGQEVSENQLIAALRFVTSLEQLRQQQPLLLYQTELEEPDQEAHLEAQRQLRAIELTLKALIARAWPDRASLNHYLKQHFGPDRLRQWVKQGEDQHALEGMLFSELALMVVDKKLFARHYVSIFNDASALTLFVEPRTTLRMFLDDCRLARNEVIARQPLTSARLMLLNVQYQQIVRPIQRAYAEKRTRVNPASFLLADERELRHFWQIARLKDRQAGGDKHEISESIEPPRKRPPRTPEERDQLISGVLWGGVCVMTLAILAGAFWLFSTLPPGSGAAQSPAIAQDEPPREAPSARETITHMGITWDTYNMRAAIDRNDTRVTALFLQGGMNWQLAWTEQAFAARHTEVLQLLLRYSALMDEVKPCRRFITTLSHAMSSGAPLTAMHKTYLQTFCTVPAVVTRQEYDTEQARLRAQARPSADNNKWLKIQSAIYDAIH
;
A
#
# COMPACT_ATOMS: atom_id res chain seq x y z
N MET A 1 29.40 -32.25 -2.08
CA MET A 1 28.89 -31.19 -1.18
C MET A 1 27.59 -30.56 -1.67
N THR A 2 27.00 -30.99 -2.80
CA THR A 2 25.75 -30.43 -3.37
C THR A 2 24.46 -31.06 -2.79
N ASN A 3 24.50 -32.31 -2.32
CA ASN A 3 23.30 -33.00 -1.80
C ASN A 3 22.74 -32.40 -0.49
N SER A 4 23.58 -31.86 0.40
CA SER A 4 23.13 -31.38 1.71
C SER A 4 22.40 -30.03 1.65
N ALA A 5 22.81 -29.13 0.76
CA ALA A 5 22.15 -27.83 0.59
C ALA A 5 20.79 -27.94 -0.13
N SER A 6 20.69 -28.86 -1.10
CA SER A 6 19.42 -29.18 -1.77
C SER A 6 18.42 -29.83 -0.80
N GLN A 7 18.87 -30.77 0.04
CA GLN A 7 18.04 -31.39 1.08
C GLN A 7 17.55 -30.37 2.13
N ALA A 8 18.38 -29.40 2.51
CA ALA A 8 18.02 -28.35 3.47
C ALA A 8 16.89 -27.42 2.98
N THR A 9 16.63 -27.37 1.67
CA THR A 9 15.55 -26.56 1.07
C THR A 9 14.34 -27.42 0.67
N CYS A 10 14.59 -28.64 0.17
CA CYS A 10 13.56 -29.53 -0.35
C CYS A 10 12.61 -30.04 0.74
N ALA A 11 13.12 -30.57 1.84
CA ALA A 11 12.28 -31.16 2.88
C ALA A 11 11.34 -30.14 3.55
N PRO A 12 11.81 -28.93 3.94
CA PRO A 12 10.91 -27.93 4.51
C PRO A 12 9.89 -27.37 3.51
N PHE A 13 10.25 -27.34 2.22
CA PHE A 13 9.32 -26.94 1.17
C PHE A 13 8.20 -27.98 0.97
N GLU A 14 8.54 -29.26 0.86
CA GLU A 14 7.55 -30.34 0.74
C GLU A 14 6.62 -30.38 1.96
N HIS A 15 7.17 -30.21 3.17
CA HIS A 15 6.36 -30.10 4.39
C HIS A 15 5.43 -28.88 4.33
N SER A 16 5.93 -27.71 3.92
CA SER A 16 5.10 -26.51 3.74
C SER A 16 3.96 -26.74 2.75
N LEU A 17 4.22 -27.41 1.62
CA LEU A 17 3.16 -27.77 0.66
C LEU A 17 2.13 -28.74 1.27
N GLY A 18 2.57 -29.69 2.09
CA GLY A 18 1.67 -30.57 2.85
C GLY A 18 0.72 -29.80 3.76
N ILE A 19 1.25 -28.86 4.55
CA ILE A 19 0.45 -27.96 5.40
C ILE A 19 -0.57 -27.19 4.55
N ILE A 20 -0.14 -26.64 3.42
CA ILE A 20 -1.00 -25.85 2.53
C ILE A 20 -2.12 -26.70 1.95
N ARG A 21 -1.83 -27.95 1.55
CA ARG A 21 -2.85 -28.91 1.06
C ARG A 21 -3.87 -29.22 2.15
N GLN A 22 -3.44 -29.52 3.37
CA GLN A 22 -4.35 -29.77 4.49
C GLN A 22 -5.21 -28.54 4.81
N ALA A 23 -4.59 -27.37 4.95
CA ALA A 23 -5.30 -26.14 5.24
C ALA A 23 -6.32 -25.77 4.16
N SER A 24 -5.98 -26.01 2.88
CA SER A 24 -6.91 -25.77 1.77
C SER A 24 -8.20 -26.56 1.91
N MET A 25 -8.14 -27.83 2.35
CA MET A 25 -9.32 -28.68 2.52
C MET A 25 -10.25 -28.12 3.60
N GLU A 26 -9.70 -27.73 4.75
CA GLU A 26 -10.49 -27.20 5.86
C GLU A 26 -11.10 -25.84 5.54
N ILE A 27 -10.34 -24.97 4.87
CA ILE A 27 -10.82 -23.67 4.40
C ILE A 27 -11.97 -23.86 3.41
N LEU A 28 -11.82 -24.75 2.43
CA LEU A 28 -12.86 -25.02 1.44
C LEU A 28 -14.11 -25.63 2.08
N LEU A 29 -13.94 -26.55 3.03
CA LEU A 29 -15.04 -27.14 3.79
C LEU A 29 -15.84 -26.06 4.52
N LEU A 30 -15.16 -25.13 5.20
CA LEU A 30 -15.80 -23.99 5.88
C LEU A 30 -16.58 -23.09 4.91
N LEU A 31 -16.07 -22.93 3.70
CA LEU A 31 -16.73 -22.18 2.63
C LEU A 31 -17.93 -22.94 2.02
N GLY A 32 -18.05 -24.24 2.27
CA GLY A 32 -19.14 -25.11 1.79
C GLY A 32 -18.78 -25.93 0.55
N ILE A 33 -17.49 -26.01 0.20
CA ILE A 33 -16.96 -26.85 -0.86
C ILE A 33 -16.39 -28.12 -0.25
N HIS A 34 -16.90 -29.27 -0.69
CA HIS A 34 -16.45 -30.57 -0.21
C HIS A 34 -15.42 -31.14 -1.19
N THR A 35 -14.22 -31.41 -0.71
CA THR A 35 -13.11 -31.94 -1.53
C THR A 35 -12.51 -33.15 -0.84
N ALA A 36 -12.27 -34.23 -1.58
CA ALA A 36 -11.68 -35.45 -1.03
C ALA A 36 -10.19 -35.29 -0.69
N GLU A 37 -9.46 -34.46 -1.43
CA GLU A 37 -8.02 -34.27 -1.27
C GLU A 37 -7.61 -32.85 -1.67
N GLY A 38 -6.67 -32.27 -0.92
CA GLY A 38 -6.03 -30.99 -1.21
C GLY A 38 -4.93 -31.16 -2.26
N LYS A 39 -4.90 -30.27 -3.26
CA LYS A 39 -3.95 -30.34 -4.39
C LYS A 39 -3.01 -29.13 -4.42
N GLU A 40 -2.40 -28.88 -5.57
CA GLU A 40 -1.46 -27.78 -5.79
C GLU A 40 -2.09 -26.39 -5.58
N PRO A 41 -1.27 -25.34 -5.33
CA PRO A 41 -1.75 -23.98 -5.08
C PRO A 41 -2.70 -23.43 -6.16
N ARG A 42 -2.47 -23.79 -7.43
CA ARG A 42 -3.37 -23.43 -8.55
C ARG A 42 -4.78 -23.96 -8.34
N TRP A 43 -4.90 -25.23 -7.93
CA TRP A 43 -6.19 -25.84 -7.67
C TRP A 43 -6.89 -25.13 -6.49
N PHE A 44 -6.16 -24.80 -5.42
CA PHE A 44 -6.75 -24.09 -4.29
C PHE A 44 -7.32 -22.73 -4.71
N MET A 45 -6.61 -21.97 -5.54
CA MET A 45 -7.11 -20.72 -6.12
C MET A 45 -8.40 -20.90 -6.91
N GLU A 46 -8.46 -21.92 -7.77
CA GLU A 46 -9.65 -22.23 -8.58
C GLU A 46 -10.86 -22.56 -7.69
N GLN A 47 -10.64 -23.31 -6.60
CA GLN A 47 -11.70 -23.63 -5.64
C GLN A 47 -12.15 -22.42 -4.82
N LEU A 48 -11.26 -21.49 -4.46
CA LEU A 48 -11.64 -20.24 -3.81
C LEU A 48 -12.48 -19.33 -4.72
N GLU A 49 -12.16 -19.29 -6.02
CA GLU A 49 -13.01 -18.60 -7.01
C GLU A 49 -14.38 -19.25 -7.13
N GLN A 50 -14.46 -20.58 -7.11
CA GLN A 50 -15.74 -21.30 -7.06
C GLN A 50 -16.52 -20.96 -5.78
N ALA A 51 -15.86 -20.90 -4.62
CA ALA A 51 -16.48 -20.53 -3.36
C ALA A 51 -17.03 -19.10 -3.43
N ARG A 52 -16.28 -18.17 -4.02
CA ARG A 52 -16.73 -16.81 -4.26
C ARG A 52 -18.00 -16.76 -5.09
N LEU A 53 -18.05 -17.51 -6.19
CA LEU A 53 -19.24 -17.57 -7.06
C LEU A 53 -20.45 -18.13 -6.31
N ASN A 54 -20.27 -19.21 -5.54
CA ASN A 54 -21.33 -19.85 -4.76
C ASN A 54 -21.87 -18.95 -3.62
N LEU A 55 -20.98 -18.17 -2.99
CA LEU A 55 -21.32 -17.30 -1.86
C LEU A 55 -21.76 -15.89 -2.27
N GLY A 56 -21.73 -15.57 -3.57
CA GLY A 56 -22.17 -14.27 -4.10
C GLY A 56 -21.14 -13.15 -4.01
N GLY A 57 -19.86 -13.45 -3.74
CA GLY A 57 -18.77 -12.46 -3.77
C GLY A 57 -17.71 -12.64 -2.67
N TRP A 58 -16.63 -11.85 -2.79
CA TRP A 58 -15.50 -11.91 -1.86
C TRP A 58 -15.86 -11.47 -0.44
N GLY A 59 -16.81 -10.53 -0.27
CA GLY A 59 -17.25 -10.12 1.07
C GLY A 59 -17.91 -11.26 1.87
N ALA A 60 -18.61 -12.18 1.20
CA ALA A 60 -19.20 -13.35 1.85
C ALA A 60 -18.13 -14.39 2.24
N VAL A 61 -17.10 -14.56 1.40
CA VAL A 61 -15.92 -15.37 1.70
C VAL A 61 -15.18 -14.79 2.92
N ALA A 62 -14.88 -13.49 2.91
CA ALA A 62 -14.22 -12.78 4.00
C ALA A 62 -14.97 -12.95 5.33
N LYS A 63 -16.30 -12.78 5.30
CA LYS A 63 -17.17 -12.96 6.47
C LYS A 63 -17.11 -14.39 7.02
N LYS A 64 -17.15 -15.41 6.16
CA LYS A 64 -17.01 -16.81 6.59
C LYS A 64 -15.62 -17.11 7.15
N LEU A 65 -14.58 -16.48 6.63
CA LEU A 65 -13.21 -16.62 7.10
C LEU A 65 -12.87 -15.70 8.30
N ARG A 66 -13.80 -14.82 8.71
CA ARG A 66 -13.61 -13.83 9.78
C ARG A 66 -12.42 -12.89 9.58
N ILE A 67 -12.13 -12.56 8.33
CA ILE A 67 -11.08 -11.60 7.96
C ILE A 67 -11.72 -10.39 7.26
N ASN A 68 -11.04 -9.25 7.29
CA ASN A 68 -11.46 -8.06 6.55
C ASN A 68 -11.00 -8.10 5.08
N ASP A 69 -11.49 -7.16 4.26
CA ASP A 69 -11.19 -7.12 2.82
C ASP A 69 -9.70 -6.93 2.52
N ALA A 70 -8.96 -6.21 3.36
CA ALA A 70 -7.52 -6.01 3.20
C ALA A 70 -6.74 -7.31 3.48
N GLN A 71 -7.10 -8.01 4.56
CA GLN A 71 -6.54 -9.32 4.91
C GLN A 71 -6.85 -10.37 3.83
N LEU A 72 -8.08 -10.40 3.32
CA LEU A 72 -8.45 -11.30 2.22
C LEU A 72 -7.66 -10.98 0.94
N SER A 73 -7.50 -9.69 0.61
CA SER A 73 -6.72 -9.27 -0.55
C SER A 73 -5.25 -9.69 -0.44
N GLN A 74 -4.65 -9.53 0.74
CA GLN A 74 -3.29 -9.96 1.03
C GLN A 74 -3.14 -11.48 0.97
N PHE A 75 -4.09 -12.22 1.54
CA PHE A 75 -4.13 -13.69 1.48
C PHE A 75 -4.17 -14.19 0.02
N MET A 76 -5.07 -13.62 -0.79
CA MET A 76 -5.20 -13.96 -2.22
C MET A 76 -3.96 -13.56 -3.02
N LEU A 77 -3.31 -12.45 -2.68
CA LEU A 77 -2.06 -12.02 -3.32
C LEU A 77 -0.92 -12.99 -3.03
N GLN A 78 -0.76 -13.41 -1.77
CA GLN A 78 0.26 -14.38 -1.36
C GLN A 78 0.02 -15.76 -2.00
N LEU A 79 -1.24 -16.22 -2.08
CA LEU A 79 -1.58 -17.47 -2.75
C LEU A 79 -1.29 -17.40 -4.26
N ARG A 80 -1.61 -16.28 -4.92
CA ARG A 80 -1.26 -16.07 -6.33
C ARG A 80 0.25 -16.07 -6.54
N HIS A 81 1.00 -15.45 -5.63
CA HIS A 81 2.45 -15.46 -5.69
C HIS A 81 3.02 -16.87 -5.52
N LEU A 82 2.48 -17.65 -4.57
CA LEU A 82 2.82 -19.07 -4.41
C LEU A 82 2.55 -19.86 -5.69
N GLN A 83 1.37 -19.67 -6.31
CA GLN A 83 1.03 -20.31 -7.59
C GLN A 83 2.02 -19.96 -8.71
N GLN A 84 2.50 -18.72 -8.77
CA GLN A 84 3.49 -18.31 -9.77
C GLN A 84 4.84 -18.99 -9.58
N GLN A 85 5.27 -19.19 -8.33
CA GLN A 85 6.54 -19.84 -8.00
C GLN A 85 6.44 -21.38 -8.05
N VAL A 86 5.25 -21.93 -7.79
CA VAL A 86 4.97 -23.37 -7.74
C VAL A 86 3.79 -23.69 -8.67
N PRO A 87 3.98 -23.60 -10.00
CA PRO A 87 2.91 -23.87 -10.96
C PRO A 87 2.53 -25.35 -11.00
N GLN A 88 3.53 -26.23 -10.91
CA GLN A 88 3.44 -27.69 -10.81
C GLN A 88 4.65 -28.17 -10.01
N TYR A 89 4.46 -29.16 -9.12
CA TYR A 89 5.57 -29.75 -8.36
C TYR A 89 5.35 -31.25 -8.12
N ASP A 90 6.30 -32.05 -8.58
CA ASP A 90 6.39 -33.47 -8.26
C ASP A 90 7.47 -33.70 -7.20
N SER A 91 7.20 -34.59 -6.25
CA SER A 91 8.15 -34.89 -5.16
C SER A 91 9.50 -35.34 -5.70
N GLY A 92 10.58 -34.80 -5.13
CA GLY A 92 11.95 -35.07 -5.56
C GLY A 92 12.49 -34.14 -6.67
N GLN A 93 11.71 -33.19 -7.16
CA GLN A 93 12.23 -32.10 -8.01
C GLN A 93 13.12 -31.15 -7.19
N GLU A 94 14.13 -30.55 -7.83
CA GLU A 94 14.96 -29.52 -7.20
C GLU A 94 14.11 -28.29 -6.84
N VAL A 95 14.29 -27.81 -5.61
CA VAL A 95 13.54 -26.68 -5.06
C VAL A 95 14.44 -25.46 -4.93
N SER A 96 13.99 -24.34 -5.48
CA SER A 96 14.66 -23.05 -5.31
C SER A 96 14.33 -22.39 -3.97
N GLU A 97 15.22 -21.55 -3.46
CA GLU A 97 14.95 -20.75 -2.25
C GLU A 97 13.70 -19.87 -2.42
N ASN A 98 13.43 -19.36 -3.62
CA ASN A 98 12.23 -18.55 -3.89
C ASN A 98 10.93 -19.35 -3.73
N GLN A 99 10.93 -20.63 -4.11
CA GLN A 99 9.80 -21.53 -3.90
C GLN A 99 9.59 -21.80 -2.40
N LEU A 100 10.66 -22.06 -1.66
CA LEU A 100 10.60 -22.22 -0.20
C LEU A 100 10.07 -20.96 0.48
N ILE A 101 10.60 -19.79 0.15
CA ILE A 101 10.14 -18.50 0.68
C ILE A 101 8.66 -18.30 0.38
N ALA A 102 8.21 -18.54 -0.86
CA ALA A 102 6.81 -18.37 -1.22
C ALA A 102 5.88 -19.32 -0.43
N ALA A 103 6.30 -20.57 -0.23
CA ALA A 103 5.55 -21.55 0.56
C ALA A 103 5.49 -21.15 2.04
N LEU A 104 6.62 -20.84 2.66
CA LEU A 104 6.68 -20.41 4.06
C LEU A 104 5.87 -19.14 4.32
N ARG A 105 5.92 -18.15 3.41
CA ARG A 105 5.10 -16.94 3.52
C ARG A 105 3.60 -17.22 3.43
N PHE A 106 3.21 -18.24 2.68
CA PHE A 106 1.81 -18.64 2.64
C PHE A 106 1.41 -19.44 3.89
N VAL A 107 2.30 -20.28 4.43
CA VAL A 107 2.08 -20.96 5.72
C VAL A 107 1.89 -19.94 6.85
N THR A 108 2.70 -18.88 6.92
CA THR A 108 2.52 -17.83 7.94
C THR A 108 1.22 -17.04 7.75
N SER A 109 0.73 -16.90 6.52
CA SER A 109 -0.60 -16.36 6.22
C SER A 109 -1.72 -17.28 6.74
N LEU A 110 -1.57 -18.59 6.57
CA LEU A 110 -2.49 -19.60 7.10
C LEU A 110 -2.50 -19.60 8.64
N GLU A 111 -1.37 -19.34 9.30
CA GLU A 111 -1.32 -19.17 10.76
C GLU A 111 -2.18 -17.99 11.21
N GLN A 112 -2.05 -16.84 10.53
CA GLN A 112 -2.84 -15.66 10.82
C GLN A 112 -4.33 -15.91 10.58
N LEU A 113 -4.68 -16.59 9.48
CA LEU A 113 -6.07 -16.98 9.19
C LEU A 113 -6.64 -17.88 10.29
N ARG A 114 -5.88 -18.89 10.73
CA ARG A 114 -6.28 -19.80 11.82
C ARG A 114 -6.53 -19.06 13.14
N GLN A 115 -5.71 -18.04 13.45
CA GLN A 115 -5.92 -17.20 14.63
C GLN A 115 -7.25 -16.42 14.59
N GLN A 116 -7.72 -16.01 13.39
CA GLN A 116 -8.98 -15.27 13.23
C GLN A 116 -10.21 -16.20 13.13
N GLN A 117 -10.01 -17.45 12.70
CA GLN A 117 -11.07 -18.42 12.50
C GLN A 117 -10.81 -19.71 13.29
N PRO A 118 -11.34 -19.81 14.52
CA PRO A 118 -11.13 -20.96 15.41
C PRO A 118 -11.68 -22.30 14.91
N LEU A 119 -12.50 -22.31 13.85
CA LEU A 119 -13.00 -23.54 13.23
C LEU A 119 -11.95 -24.24 12.35
N LEU A 120 -10.85 -23.57 12.03
CA LEU A 120 -9.72 -24.14 11.32
C LEU A 120 -8.79 -24.82 12.33
N LEU A 121 -8.49 -26.10 12.09
CA LEU A 121 -7.79 -26.99 13.00
C LEU A 121 -6.47 -27.53 12.42
N TYR A 122 -6.14 -27.21 11.16
CA TYR A 122 -4.88 -27.61 10.54
C TYR A 122 -3.67 -27.16 11.36
N GLN A 123 -2.64 -28.00 11.35
CA GLN A 123 -1.37 -27.73 12.01
C GLN A 123 -0.40 -27.05 11.05
N THR A 124 0.45 -26.18 11.57
CA THR A 124 1.45 -25.41 10.80
C THR A 124 2.87 -25.61 11.32
N GLU A 125 3.05 -26.53 12.26
CA GLU A 125 4.34 -26.81 12.88
C GLU A 125 5.21 -27.61 11.91
N LEU A 126 6.36 -27.05 11.53
CA LEU A 126 7.36 -27.74 10.73
C LEU A 126 8.25 -28.63 11.61
N GLU A 127 8.78 -28.04 12.67
CA GLU A 127 9.61 -28.65 13.71
C GLU A 127 9.37 -27.89 15.03
N GLU A 128 9.58 -28.54 16.19
CA GLU A 128 9.54 -27.85 17.48
C GLU A 128 10.81 -26.99 17.66
N PRO A 129 10.69 -25.66 17.78
CA PRO A 129 11.86 -24.80 17.91
C PRO A 129 12.47 -24.88 19.30
N ASP A 130 13.79 -25.02 19.36
CA ASP A 130 14.54 -24.94 20.61
C ASP A 130 14.80 -23.48 21.03
N GLN A 131 15.37 -23.30 22.22
CA GLN A 131 15.69 -21.96 22.74
C GLN A 131 16.75 -21.25 21.88
N GLU A 132 17.69 -21.99 21.29
CA GLU A 132 18.75 -21.42 20.47
C GLU A 132 18.18 -20.84 19.16
N ALA A 133 17.22 -21.50 18.52
CA ALA A 133 16.54 -20.97 17.34
C ALA A 133 15.86 -19.62 17.62
N HIS A 134 15.25 -19.46 18.80
CA HIS A 134 14.64 -18.19 19.21
C HIS A 134 15.69 -17.10 19.53
N LEU A 135 16.84 -17.47 20.09
CA LEU A 135 17.95 -16.54 20.31
C LEU A 135 18.57 -16.11 18.99
N GLU A 136 18.77 -17.03 18.05
CA GLU A 136 19.33 -16.75 16.74
C GLU A 136 18.42 -15.84 15.92
N ALA A 137 17.11 -16.09 15.91
CA ALA A 137 16.14 -15.18 15.28
C ALA A 137 16.21 -13.75 15.87
N GLN A 138 16.39 -13.64 17.18
CA GLN A 138 16.61 -12.35 17.85
C GLN A 138 17.92 -11.68 17.41
N ARG A 139 19.01 -12.43 17.24
CA ARG A 139 20.29 -11.91 16.71
C ARG A 139 20.14 -11.45 15.26
N GLN A 140 19.46 -12.22 14.41
CA GLN A 140 19.22 -11.89 13.00
C GLN A 140 18.40 -10.61 12.85
N LEU A 141 17.29 -10.46 13.58
CA LEU A 141 16.46 -9.24 13.55
C LEU A 141 17.22 -8.01 14.04
N ARG A 142 18.01 -8.15 15.11
CA ARG A 142 18.93 -7.09 15.58
C ARG A 142 19.94 -6.73 14.50
N ALA A 143 20.57 -7.72 13.89
CA ALA A 143 21.59 -7.52 12.87
C ALA A 143 21.02 -6.80 11.64
N ILE A 144 19.79 -7.12 11.23
CA ILE A 144 19.07 -6.39 10.17
C ILE A 144 18.86 -4.93 10.58
N GLU A 145 18.32 -4.66 11.77
CA GLU A 145 18.07 -3.27 12.24
C GLU A 145 19.36 -2.44 12.24
N LEU A 146 20.45 -2.98 12.81
CA LEU A 146 21.76 -2.30 12.85
C LEU A 146 22.37 -2.13 11.46
N THR A 147 22.18 -3.10 10.56
CA THR A 147 22.60 -2.99 9.16
C THR A 147 21.86 -1.86 8.45
N LEU A 148 20.55 -1.73 8.64
CA LEU A 148 19.77 -0.63 8.07
C LEU A 148 20.27 0.72 8.58
N LYS A 149 20.47 0.87 9.90
CA LYS A 149 21.04 2.08 10.50
C LYS A 149 22.41 2.43 9.90
N ALA A 150 23.30 1.43 9.78
CA ALA A 150 24.64 1.63 9.22
C ALA A 150 24.61 2.00 7.72
N LEU A 151 23.70 1.41 6.94
CA LEU A 151 23.50 1.77 5.54
C LEU A 151 23.01 3.22 5.38
N ILE A 152 22.09 3.65 6.24
CA ILE A 152 21.59 5.03 6.27
C ILE A 152 22.71 5.99 6.71
N ALA A 153 23.43 5.70 7.79
CA ALA A 153 24.56 6.51 8.24
C ALA A 153 25.65 6.65 7.17
N ARG A 154 25.88 5.61 6.35
CA ARG A 154 26.79 5.68 5.20
C ARG A 154 26.28 6.63 4.10
N ALA A 155 24.98 6.61 3.82
CA ALA A 155 24.38 7.46 2.79
C ALA A 155 24.33 8.93 3.21
N TRP A 156 24.27 9.20 4.51
CA TRP A 156 24.37 10.54 5.10
C TRP A 156 25.46 10.60 6.20
N PRO A 157 26.73 10.77 5.82
CA PRO A 157 27.83 10.87 6.78
C PRO A 157 27.74 12.10 7.69
N ASP A 158 27.10 13.18 7.20
CA ASP A 158 26.83 14.38 7.97
C ASP A 158 25.44 14.35 8.60
N ARG A 159 25.39 14.48 9.93
CA ARG A 159 24.16 14.50 10.72
C ARG A 159 23.26 15.68 10.38
N ALA A 160 23.81 16.84 10.03
CA ALA A 160 23.00 17.98 9.65
C ALA A 160 22.26 17.73 8.33
N SER A 161 22.93 17.13 7.35
CA SER A 161 22.33 16.71 6.08
C SER A 161 21.22 15.67 6.25
N LEU A 162 21.42 14.66 7.11
CA LEU A 162 20.39 13.68 7.43
C LEU A 162 19.18 14.34 8.08
N ASN A 163 19.40 15.16 9.11
CA ASN A 163 18.31 15.87 9.80
C ASN A 163 17.55 16.81 8.87
N HIS A 164 18.25 17.49 7.94
CA HIS A 164 17.60 18.30 6.92
C HIS A 164 16.67 17.46 6.03
N TYR A 165 17.18 16.33 5.53
CA TYR A 165 16.40 15.39 4.73
C TYR A 165 15.17 14.88 5.50
N LEU A 166 15.37 14.39 6.73
CA LEU A 166 14.30 13.88 7.57
C LEU A 166 13.24 14.95 7.86
N LYS A 167 13.66 16.19 8.16
CA LYS A 167 12.73 17.31 8.38
C LYS A 167 11.90 17.62 7.13
N GLN A 168 12.51 17.58 5.95
CA GLN A 168 11.84 17.88 4.68
C GLN A 168 10.83 16.78 4.29
N HIS A 169 11.19 15.52 4.52
CA HIS A 169 10.45 14.36 3.99
C HIS A 169 9.51 13.70 5.00
N PHE A 170 9.74 13.86 6.30
CA PHE A 170 8.89 13.29 7.36
C PHE A 170 8.30 14.36 8.28
N GLY A 171 8.81 15.58 8.20
CA GLY A 171 8.32 16.74 8.94
C GLY A 171 9.11 17.02 10.22
N PRO A 172 9.04 18.27 10.71
CA PRO A 172 9.78 18.69 11.90
C PRO A 172 9.32 17.98 13.18
N ASP A 173 8.06 17.57 13.26
CA ASP A 173 7.49 16.94 14.46
C ASP A 173 8.02 15.52 14.64
N ARG A 174 8.01 14.71 13.56
CA ARG A 174 8.60 13.37 13.58
C ARG A 174 10.10 13.41 13.88
N LEU A 175 10.84 14.34 13.25
CA LEU A 175 12.26 14.50 13.55
C LEU A 175 12.51 14.81 15.03
N ARG A 176 11.75 15.73 15.62
CA ARG A 176 11.86 16.05 17.05
C ARG A 176 11.56 14.83 17.93
N GLN A 177 10.56 14.03 17.58
CA GLN A 177 10.22 12.81 18.29
C GLN A 177 11.37 11.80 18.22
N TRP A 178 11.92 11.53 17.03
CA TRP A 178 13.03 10.58 16.86
C TRP A 178 14.29 11.04 17.60
N VAL A 179 14.63 12.32 17.53
CA VAL A 179 15.77 12.89 18.27
C VAL A 179 15.58 12.77 19.78
N LYS A 180 14.35 12.98 20.28
CA LYS A 180 14.02 12.82 21.70
C LYS A 180 14.10 11.36 22.17
N GLN A 181 13.75 10.41 21.30
CA GLN A 181 13.75 8.97 21.60
C GLN A 181 15.11 8.30 21.34
N GLY A 182 15.97 8.92 20.54
CA GLY A 182 17.28 8.41 20.17
C GLY A 182 18.34 8.68 21.22
N GLU A 183 19.28 7.75 21.36
CA GLU A 183 20.51 7.95 22.14
C GLU A 183 21.37 9.03 21.48
N ASP A 184 22.06 9.83 22.29
CA ASP A 184 22.91 10.96 21.84
C ASP A 184 22.22 11.93 20.86
N GLN A 185 20.89 12.04 21.00
CA GLN A 185 20.01 12.84 20.13
C GLN A 185 20.03 12.38 18.66
N HIS A 186 20.49 11.16 18.37
CA HIS A 186 20.65 10.65 17.02
C HIS A 186 19.32 10.14 16.47
N ALA A 187 18.80 10.77 15.40
CA ALA A 187 17.46 10.48 14.89
C ALA A 187 17.25 9.00 14.54
N LEU A 188 18.24 8.34 13.92
CA LEU A 188 18.13 6.92 13.57
C LEU A 188 17.89 6.00 14.77
N GLU A 189 18.32 6.40 15.97
CA GLU A 189 18.12 5.59 17.17
C GLU A 189 16.68 5.69 17.72
N GLY A 190 15.94 6.71 17.32
CA GLY A 190 14.53 6.88 17.68
C GLY A 190 13.54 6.43 16.60
N MET A 191 14.00 6.06 15.40
CA MET A 191 13.13 5.62 14.31
C MET A 191 12.60 4.20 14.55
N LEU A 192 11.36 3.96 14.12
CA LEU A 192 10.80 2.61 14.07
C LEU A 192 11.51 1.76 13.00
N PHE A 193 11.37 0.44 13.09
CA PHE A 193 11.98 -0.47 12.13
C PHE A 193 11.43 -0.22 10.72
N SER A 194 10.11 -0.04 10.57
CA SER A 194 9.48 0.30 9.29
C SER A 194 10.00 1.60 8.69
N GLU A 195 10.32 2.59 9.53
CA GLU A 195 10.83 3.90 9.09
C GLU A 195 12.30 3.78 8.62
N LEU A 196 13.11 2.99 9.32
CA LEU A 196 14.47 2.65 8.88
C LEU A 196 14.45 1.85 7.56
N ALA A 197 13.56 0.87 7.47
CA ALA A 197 13.40 0.07 6.26
C ALA A 197 12.95 0.92 5.08
N LEU A 198 11.98 1.82 5.28
CA LEU A 198 11.50 2.76 4.27
C LEU A 198 12.61 3.67 3.72
N MET A 199 13.50 4.15 4.59
CA MET A 199 14.68 4.93 4.15
C MET A 199 15.59 4.15 3.19
N VAL A 200 15.64 2.83 3.31
CA VAL A 200 16.45 1.97 2.43
C VAL A 200 15.70 1.61 1.15
N VAL A 201 14.40 1.29 1.22
CA VAL A 201 13.62 0.77 0.09
C VAL A 201 12.78 1.81 -0.66
N ASP A 202 12.81 3.08 -0.22
CA ASP A 202 12.26 4.20 -0.98
C ASP A 202 12.85 4.22 -2.39
N LYS A 203 11.98 4.32 -3.40
CA LYS A 203 12.39 4.22 -4.81
C LYS A 203 13.52 5.18 -5.20
N LYS A 204 13.51 6.42 -4.71
CA LYS A 204 14.51 7.44 -5.06
C LYS A 204 15.80 7.23 -4.28
N LEU A 205 15.69 6.96 -2.98
CA LEU A 205 16.86 6.70 -2.13
C LEU A 205 17.57 5.40 -2.52
N PHE A 206 16.82 4.35 -2.82
CA PHE A 206 17.36 3.06 -3.27
C PHE A 206 18.18 3.21 -4.54
N ALA A 207 17.61 3.83 -5.58
CA ALA A 207 18.31 4.07 -6.83
C ALA A 207 19.59 4.92 -6.63
N ARG A 208 19.54 5.91 -5.74
CA ARG A 208 20.65 6.85 -5.51
C ARG A 208 21.77 6.28 -4.64
N HIS A 209 21.45 5.53 -3.60
CA HIS A 209 22.41 5.18 -2.54
C HIS A 209 22.66 3.68 -2.38
N TYR A 210 21.70 2.84 -2.76
CA TYR A 210 21.70 1.42 -2.37
C TYR A 210 21.76 0.45 -3.56
N VAL A 211 21.42 0.88 -4.77
CA VAL A 211 21.40 0.01 -5.96
C VAL A 211 22.76 -0.66 -6.19
N SER A 212 23.87 0.06 -5.98
CA SER A 212 25.22 -0.49 -6.18
C SER A 212 25.63 -1.52 -5.11
N ILE A 213 24.92 -1.60 -3.99
CA ILE A 213 25.11 -2.62 -2.95
C ILE A 213 24.29 -3.86 -3.30
N PHE A 214 23.02 -3.66 -3.66
CA PHE A 214 22.04 -4.73 -3.86
C PHE A 214 21.97 -5.28 -5.30
N ASN A 215 22.86 -4.86 -6.20
CA ASN A 215 22.93 -5.35 -7.59
C ASN A 215 23.57 -6.76 -7.71
N ASP A 216 23.29 -7.68 -6.76
CA ASP A 216 23.75 -9.07 -6.85
C ASP A 216 22.67 -9.92 -7.53
N ALA A 217 22.96 -10.47 -8.71
CA ALA A 217 22.03 -11.28 -9.49
C ALA A 217 21.60 -12.58 -8.77
N SER A 218 22.29 -13.00 -7.71
CA SER A 218 22.02 -14.24 -6.98
C SER A 218 21.11 -14.07 -5.75
N ALA A 219 20.74 -12.83 -5.40
CA ALA A 219 19.92 -12.54 -4.23
C ALA A 219 18.78 -11.57 -4.56
N LEU A 220 17.75 -11.55 -3.70
CA LEU A 220 16.57 -10.70 -3.85
C LEU A 220 15.80 -10.93 -5.17
N THR A 221 15.80 -12.17 -5.66
CA THR A 221 15.26 -12.54 -6.98
C THR A 221 13.79 -12.97 -6.97
N LEU A 222 13.10 -12.88 -5.83
CA LEU A 222 11.71 -13.30 -5.72
C LEU A 222 10.77 -12.52 -6.67
N PHE A 223 11.00 -11.21 -6.81
CA PHE A 223 10.41 -10.37 -7.85
C PHE A 223 11.47 -9.86 -8.81
N VAL A 224 11.00 -9.39 -9.97
CA VAL A 224 11.84 -8.78 -11.02
C VAL A 224 12.65 -7.59 -10.50
N GLU A 225 12.09 -6.78 -9.61
CA GLU A 225 12.79 -5.64 -9.01
C GLU A 225 13.35 -6.03 -7.62
N PRO A 226 14.69 -6.08 -7.41
CA PRO A 226 15.29 -6.45 -6.13
C PRO A 226 14.84 -5.61 -4.94
N ARG A 227 14.55 -4.32 -5.19
CA ARG A 227 13.99 -3.40 -4.19
C ARG A 227 12.65 -3.88 -3.65
N THR A 228 11.79 -4.40 -4.53
CA THR A 228 10.46 -4.91 -4.17
C THR A 228 10.59 -6.18 -3.33
N THR A 229 11.50 -7.08 -3.70
CA THR A 229 11.84 -8.25 -2.88
C THR A 229 12.36 -7.84 -1.51
N LEU A 230 13.28 -6.87 -1.46
CA LEU A 230 13.85 -6.37 -0.20
C LEU A 230 12.80 -5.73 0.69
N ARG A 231 11.93 -4.86 0.15
CA ARG A 231 10.82 -4.24 0.89
C ARG A 231 9.94 -5.29 1.54
N MET A 232 9.61 -6.33 0.79
CA MET A 232 8.76 -7.41 1.26
C MET A 232 9.43 -8.24 2.37
N PHE A 233 10.71 -8.60 2.22
CA PHE A 233 11.44 -9.31 3.27
C PHE A 233 11.60 -8.47 4.54
N LEU A 234 11.83 -7.17 4.41
CA LEU A 234 11.87 -6.26 5.55
C LEU A 234 10.49 -6.16 6.23
N ASP A 235 9.38 -6.23 5.49
CA ASP A 235 8.05 -6.21 6.11
C ASP A 235 7.76 -7.52 6.88
N ASP A 236 8.17 -8.67 6.32
CA ASP A 236 8.09 -9.95 7.04
C ASP A 236 8.97 -9.93 8.31
N CYS A 237 10.18 -9.34 8.24
CA CYS A 237 11.05 -9.14 9.40
C CYS A 237 10.43 -8.21 10.45
N ARG A 238 9.72 -7.14 10.02
CA ARG A 238 8.98 -6.24 10.92
C ARG A 238 7.91 -6.99 11.69
N LEU A 239 7.15 -7.87 11.03
CA LEU A 239 6.14 -8.70 11.69
C LEU A 239 6.77 -9.63 12.74
N ALA A 240 7.85 -10.34 12.40
CA ALA A 240 8.58 -11.19 13.35
C ALA A 240 9.15 -10.37 14.53
N ARG A 241 9.72 -9.19 14.26
CA ARG A 241 10.22 -8.27 15.29
C ARG A 241 9.12 -7.83 16.26
N ASN A 242 7.91 -7.54 15.76
CA ASN A 242 6.79 -7.14 16.59
C ASN A 242 6.36 -8.26 17.57
N GLU A 243 6.42 -9.52 17.15
CA GLU A 243 6.14 -10.67 18.02
C GLU A 243 7.19 -10.79 19.14
N VAL A 244 8.47 -10.64 18.81
CA VAL A 244 9.58 -10.64 19.80
C VAL A 244 9.43 -9.50 20.82
N ILE A 245 9.01 -8.31 20.36
CA ILE A 245 8.71 -7.17 21.24
C ILE A 245 7.54 -7.48 22.17
N ALA A 246 6.47 -8.07 21.63
CA ALA A 246 5.31 -8.53 22.38
C ALA A 246 5.59 -9.74 23.29
N ARG A 247 6.83 -10.27 23.28
CA ARG A 247 7.25 -11.49 24.00
C ARG A 247 6.46 -12.74 23.59
N GLN A 248 6.00 -12.76 22.35
CA GLN A 248 5.39 -13.94 21.75
C GLN A 248 6.49 -14.79 21.08
N PRO A 249 6.48 -16.12 21.26
CA PRO A 249 7.40 -16.99 20.54
C PRO A 249 7.05 -16.98 19.04
N LEU A 250 8.08 -16.99 18.19
CA LEU A 250 7.92 -17.15 16.75
C LEU A 250 7.56 -18.60 16.42
N THR A 251 6.66 -18.82 15.48
CA THR A 251 6.34 -20.16 14.97
C THR A 251 7.52 -20.73 14.17
N SER A 252 7.60 -22.05 14.02
CA SER A 252 8.68 -22.68 13.26
C SER A 252 8.71 -22.24 11.79
N ALA A 253 7.54 -22.03 11.17
CA ALA A 253 7.44 -21.43 9.84
C ALA A 253 8.06 -20.02 9.78
N ARG A 254 7.83 -19.18 10.80
CA ARG A 254 8.41 -17.82 10.86
C ARG A 254 9.90 -17.82 11.13
N LEU A 255 10.39 -18.71 12.00
CA LEU A 255 11.82 -18.86 12.28
C LEU A 255 12.57 -19.26 11.02
N MET A 256 12.06 -20.25 10.28
CA MET A 256 12.65 -20.69 9.03
C MET A 256 12.57 -19.62 7.94
N LEU A 257 11.42 -18.95 7.82
CA LEU A 257 11.26 -17.85 6.87
C LEU A 257 12.27 -16.74 7.12
N LEU A 258 12.42 -16.32 8.38
CA LEU A 258 13.39 -15.32 8.80
C LEU A 258 14.82 -15.76 8.46
N ASN A 259 15.19 -17.02 8.71
CA ASN A 259 16.52 -17.52 8.42
C ASN A 259 16.87 -17.42 6.92
N VAL A 260 15.96 -17.86 6.04
CA VAL A 260 16.17 -17.80 4.59
C VAL A 260 16.19 -16.34 4.10
N GLN A 261 15.27 -15.50 4.59
CA GLN A 261 15.21 -14.08 4.23
C GLN A 261 16.42 -13.29 4.73
N TYR A 262 16.92 -13.58 5.93
CA TYR A 262 18.10 -12.96 6.50
C TYR A 262 19.29 -13.13 5.55
N GLN A 263 19.54 -14.36 5.08
CA GLN A 263 20.62 -14.63 4.12
C GLN A 263 20.46 -13.82 2.84
N GLN A 264 19.24 -13.75 2.30
CA GLN A 264 18.93 -12.98 1.09
C GLN A 264 19.12 -11.47 1.27
N ILE A 265 18.83 -10.93 2.45
CA ILE A 265 19.02 -9.50 2.78
C ILE A 265 20.51 -9.17 2.95
N VAL A 266 21.24 -9.97 3.73
CA VAL A 266 22.61 -9.61 4.15
C VAL A 266 23.67 -9.99 3.12
N ARG A 267 23.46 -11.02 2.31
CA ARG A 267 24.47 -11.53 1.36
C ARG A 267 24.97 -10.46 0.36
N PRO A 268 24.10 -9.65 -0.30
CA PRO A 268 24.57 -8.56 -1.17
C PRO A 268 25.42 -7.53 -0.43
N ILE A 269 25.07 -7.24 0.82
CA ILE A 269 25.76 -6.25 1.67
C ILE A 269 27.11 -6.80 2.12
N GLN A 270 27.16 -8.07 2.56
CA GLN A 270 28.39 -8.76 2.94
C GLN A 270 29.36 -8.85 1.75
N ARG A 271 28.84 -9.14 0.55
CA ARG A 271 29.63 -9.14 -0.67
C ARG A 271 30.15 -7.74 -1.00
N ALA A 272 29.31 -6.71 -0.92
CA ALA A 272 29.72 -5.33 -1.12
C ALA A 272 30.79 -4.90 -0.11
N TYR A 273 30.75 -5.42 1.13
CA TYR A 273 31.77 -5.18 2.14
C TYR A 273 33.09 -5.86 1.79
N ALA A 274 33.05 -7.14 1.42
CA ALA A 274 34.24 -7.89 0.98
C ALA A 274 34.91 -7.24 -0.25
N GLU A 275 34.11 -6.72 -1.18
CA GLU A 275 34.57 -5.98 -2.36
C GLU A 275 34.89 -4.50 -2.08
N LYS A 276 34.84 -4.05 -0.82
CA LYS A 276 35.11 -2.67 -0.37
C LYS A 276 34.21 -1.59 -1.00
N ARG A 277 33.07 -1.98 -1.60
CA ARG A 277 32.03 -1.07 -2.09
C ARG A 277 31.22 -0.43 -0.96
N THR A 278 31.21 -1.05 0.22
CA THR A 278 30.66 -0.49 1.45
C THR A 278 31.57 -0.78 2.64
N ARG A 279 31.47 0.04 3.69
CA ARG A 279 32.12 -0.17 4.99
C ARG A 279 31.21 -0.90 5.98
N VAL A 280 29.94 -1.13 5.61
CA VAL A 280 28.94 -1.78 6.47
C VAL A 280 29.17 -3.29 6.45
N ASN A 281 29.49 -3.88 7.60
CA ASN A 281 29.70 -5.31 7.77
C ASN A 281 28.50 -5.93 8.51
N PRO A 282 27.54 -6.57 7.83
CA PRO A 282 26.37 -7.15 8.50
C PRO A 282 26.76 -8.30 9.44
N ALA A 283 27.80 -9.08 9.12
CA ALA A 283 28.25 -10.19 9.95
C ALA A 283 28.71 -9.74 11.35
N SER A 284 29.28 -8.54 11.50
CA SER A 284 29.67 -8.05 12.84
C SER A 284 28.47 -7.72 13.73
N PHE A 285 27.30 -7.43 13.16
CA PHE A 285 26.11 -7.15 13.97
C PHE A 285 25.37 -8.40 14.45
N LEU A 286 25.66 -9.56 13.84
CA LEU A 286 25.16 -10.86 14.26
C LEU A 286 25.88 -11.37 15.51
N LEU A 287 27.15 -10.98 15.69
CA LEU A 287 27.97 -11.33 16.85
C LEU A 287 27.50 -10.50 18.06
N ALA A 288 26.47 -10.98 18.75
CA ALA A 288 25.97 -10.41 20.00
C ALA A 288 25.86 -11.50 21.07
N ASP A 289 26.43 -11.23 22.25
CA ASP A 289 26.23 -12.12 23.40
C ASP A 289 24.79 -11.97 23.95
N GLU A 290 24.38 -12.89 24.83
CA GLU A 290 23.03 -12.85 25.40
C GLU A 290 22.74 -11.61 26.26
N ARG A 291 23.76 -10.97 26.83
CA ARG A 291 23.57 -9.77 27.67
C ARG A 291 23.28 -8.57 26.78
N GLU A 292 24.08 -8.37 25.75
CA GLU A 292 23.91 -7.35 24.73
C GLU A 292 22.57 -7.52 24.01
N LEU A 293 22.22 -8.76 23.64
CA LEU A 293 20.96 -9.07 22.98
C LEU A 293 19.76 -8.75 23.89
N ARG A 294 19.80 -9.16 25.16
CA ARG A 294 18.74 -8.82 26.13
C ARG A 294 18.59 -7.33 26.32
N HIS A 295 19.71 -6.61 26.43
CA HIS A 295 19.70 -5.15 26.58
C HIS A 295 19.08 -4.45 25.36
N PHE A 296 19.48 -4.86 24.15
CA PHE A 296 18.90 -4.36 22.91
C PHE A 296 17.37 -4.52 22.88
N TRP A 297 16.86 -5.71 23.18
CA TRP A 297 15.41 -5.96 23.17
C TRP A 297 14.66 -5.31 24.33
N GLN A 298 15.32 -5.01 25.45
CA GLN A 298 14.72 -4.19 26.52
C GLN A 298 14.49 -2.75 26.04
N ILE A 299 15.49 -2.15 25.41
CA ILE A 299 15.40 -0.81 24.84
C ILE A 299 14.36 -0.77 23.72
N ALA A 300 14.38 -1.75 22.80
CA ALA A 300 13.44 -1.82 21.70
C ALA A 300 11.98 -1.85 22.18
N ARG A 301 11.68 -2.62 23.24
CA ARG A 301 10.34 -2.68 23.84
C ARG A 301 9.93 -1.36 24.50
N LEU A 302 10.86 -0.66 25.15
CA LEU A 302 10.59 0.66 25.74
C LEU A 302 10.22 1.67 24.65
N LYS A 303 11.02 1.71 23.58
CA LYS A 303 10.80 2.60 22.43
C LYS A 303 9.48 2.29 21.72
N ASP A 304 9.17 1.01 21.51
CA ASP A 304 7.92 0.58 20.87
C ASP A 304 6.68 1.06 21.64
N ARG A 305 6.68 0.92 22.98
CA ARG A 305 5.60 1.43 23.84
C ARG A 305 5.45 2.95 23.77
N GLN A 306 6.56 3.69 23.68
CA GLN A 306 6.53 5.16 23.58
C GLN A 306 6.05 5.64 22.21
N ALA A 307 6.31 4.87 21.15
CA ALA A 307 5.92 5.21 19.79
C ALA A 307 4.51 4.71 19.40
N GLY A 308 3.88 3.87 20.23
CA GLY A 308 2.54 3.31 19.95
C GLY A 308 2.54 2.04 19.08
N GLY A 309 3.72 1.45 18.86
CA GLY A 309 3.94 0.23 18.09
C GLY A 309 4.24 0.46 16.61
N ASP A 310 5.01 -0.46 16.02
CA ASP A 310 5.33 -0.47 14.59
C ASP A 310 4.28 -1.22 13.74
N LYS A 311 3.08 -0.63 13.63
CA LYS A 311 1.88 -1.29 13.09
C LYS A 311 1.73 -1.20 11.57
N HIS A 312 2.33 -0.19 10.95
CA HIS A 312 2.12 0.11 9.53
C HIS A 312 3.07 -0.70 8.65
N GLU A 313 2.56 -1.17 7.52
CA GLU A 313 3.38 -1.81 6.49
C GLU A 313 4.40 -0.82 5.90
N ILE A 314 5.52 -1.35 5.41
CA ILE A 314 6.53 -0.53 4.76
C ILE A 314 6.00 -0.07 3.39
N SER A 315 5.81 1.25 3.27
CA SER A 315 5.32 1.91 2.05
C SER A 315 6.32 1.82 0.89
N GLU A 316 5.84 2.04 -0.34
CA GLU A 316 6.69 2.03 -1.55
C GLU A 316 7.59 3.27 -1.67
N SER A 317 7.18 4.40 -1.08
CA SER A 317 7.91 5.66 -1.13
C SER A 317 7.62 6.55 0.06
N ILE A 318 8.56 7.43 0.39
CA ILE A 318 8.38 8.45 1.41
C ILE A 318 7.46 9.54 0.87
N GLU A 319 6.29 9.68 1.49
CA GLU A 319 5.35 10.76 1.20
C GLU A 319 5.71 12.00 2.03
N PRO A 320 6.11 13.12 1.41
CA PRO A 320 6.45 14.32 2.16
C PRO A 320 5.22 14.84 2.91
N PRO A 321 5.38 15.35 4.14
CA PRO A 321 4.29 15.95 4.89
C PRO A 321 3.66 17.06 4.05
N ARG A 322 2.34 17.02 3.88
CA ARG A 322 1.60 18.07 3.17
C ARG A 322 1.98 19.42 3.78
N LYS A 323 2.53 20.33 2.97
CA LYS A 323 2.77 21.71 3.41
C LYS A 323 1.42 22.24 3.87
N ARG A 324 1.33 22.68 5.14
CA ARG A 324 0.16 23.44 5.60
C ARG A 324 -0.04 24.58 4.58
N PRO A 325 -1.27 24.82 4.11
CA PRO A 325 -1.51 25.93 3.22
C PRO A 325 -0.94 27.20 3.85
N PRO A 326 -0.37 28.12 3.04
CA PRO A 326 0.07 29.40 3.58
C PRO A 326 -1.10 30.02 4.34
N ARG A 327 -0.83 30.44 5.58
CA ARG A 327 -1.83 31.07 6.44
C ARG A 327 -2.52 32.18 5.65
N THR A 328 -3.85 32.16 5.64
CA THR A 328 -4.65 33.18 4.97
C THR A 328 -4.40 34.54 5.61
N PRO A 329 -4.54 35.65 4.86
CA PRO A 329 -4.36 37.01 5.39
C PRO A 329 -5.22 37.26 6.65
N GLU A 330 -6.37 36.60 6.78
CA GLU A 330 -7.25 36.66 7.95
C GLU A 330 -6.61 36.12 9.24
N GLU A 331 -5.80 35.05 9.19
CA GLU A 331 -5.08 34.56 10.38
C GLU A 331 -3.95 35.51 10.81
N ARG A 332 -3.40 36.30 9.87
CA ARG A 332 -2.45 37.37 10.21
C ARG A 332 -3.16 38.57 10.84
N ASP A 333 -4.32 38.94 10.33
CA ASP A 333 -5.11 40.05 10.86
C ASP A 333 -5.74 39.72 12.22
N GLN A 334 -6.10 38.47 12.49
CA GLN A 334 -6.54 38.05 13.83
C GLN A 334 -5.43 38.15 14.89
N LEU A 335 -4.17 37.85 14.55
CA LEU A 335 -3.03 38.04 15.45
C LEU A 335 -2.70 39.53 15.68
N ILE A 336 -2.83 40.37 14.64
CA ILE A 336 -2.66 41.83 14.76
C ILE A 336 -3.81 42.42 15.59
N SER A 337 -5.04 41.91 15.43
CA SER A 337 -6.19 42.28 16.26
C SER A 337 -5.99 41.85 17.72
N GLY A 338 -5.41 40.68 17.99
CA GLY A 338 -5.12 40.22 19.36
C GLY A 338 -4.11 41.10 20.10
N VAL A 339 -3.13 41.65 19.38
CA VAL A 339 -2.17 42.63 19.93
C VAL A 339 -2.83 44.01 20.14
N LEU A 340 -3.71 44.43 19.23
CA LEU A 340 -4.49 45.67 19.35
C LEU A 340 -5.52 45.63 20.49
N TRP A 341 -6.25 44.53 20.66
CA TRP A 341 -7.18 44.33 21.78
C TRP A 341 -6.45 44.18 23.12
N GLY A 342 -5.23 43.62 23.12
CA GLY A 342 -4.35 43.65 24.29
C GLY A 342 -3.98 45.07 24.72
N GLY A 343 -3.69 45.96 23.76
CA GLY A 343 -3.44 47.40 24.03
C GLY A 343 -4.67 48.16 24.51
N VAL A 344 -5.86 47.85 23.94
CA VAL A 344 -7.13 48.46 24.37
C VAL A 344 -7.51 48.03 25.79
N CYS A 345 -7.29 46.78 26.19
CA CYS A 345 -7.52 46.31 27.56
C CYS A 345 -6.61 47.00 28.60
N VAL A 346 -5.36 47.31 28.23
CA VAL A 346 -4.44 48.07 29.11
C VAL A 346 -4.88 49.54 29.23
N MET A 347 -5.34 50.14 28.13
CA MET A 347 -5.86 51.51 28.13
C MET A 347 -7.20 51.65 28.87
N THR A 348 -8.12 50.68 28.77
CA THR A 348 -9.38 50.71 29.52
C THR A 348 -9.16 50.51 31.02
N LEU A 349 -8.19 49.69 31.43
CA LEU A 349 -7.79 49.59 32.85
C LEU A 349 -7.15 50.89 33.38
N ALA A 350 -6.37 51.59 32.56
CA ALA A 350 -5.84 52.91 32.92
C ALA A 350 -6.93 53.99 33.01
N ILE A 351 -7.93 53.94 32.12
CA ILE A 351 -9.10 54.84 32.16
C ILE A 351 -10.02 54.50 33.34
N LEU A 352 -10.18 53.23 33.72
CA LEU A 352 -10.96 52.83 34.91
C LEU A 352 -10.24 53.23 36.22
N ALA A 353 -8.92 53.15 36.27
CA ALA A 353 -8.13 53.67 37.39
C ALA A 353 -8.20 55.21 37.48
N GLY A 354 -8.25 55.91 36.35
CA GLY A 354 -8.49 57.36 36.29
C GLY A 354 -9.94 57.77 36.60
N ALA A 355 -10.92 56.94 36.23
CA ALA A 355 -12.35 57.21 36.42
C ALA A 355 -12.80 57.03 37.88
N PHE A 356 -12.08 56.23 38.68
CA PHE A 356 -12.31 56.16 40.13
C PHE A 356 -11.93 57.48 40.85
N TRP A 357 -11.15 58.35 40.21
CA TRP A 357 -10.69 59.62 40.78
C TRP A 357 -11.61 60.82 40.50
N LEU A 358 -12.64 60.66 39.65
CA LEU A 358 -13.51 61.77 39.24
C LEU A 358 -14.99 61.64 39.68
N PHE A 359 -15.30 60.70 40.57
CA PHE A 359 -16.64 60.58 41.20
C PHE A 359 -16.82 61.48 42.43
N SER A 360 -16.49 62.76 42.28
CA SER A 360 -16.95 63.83 43.15
C SER A 360 -17.41 65.01 42.29
N THR A 361 -18.59 64.87 41.67
CA THR A 361 -19.67 65.87 41.48
C THR A 361 -20.56 65.53 40.27
N LEU A 362 -21.89 65.62 40.46
CA LEU A 362 -22.95 65.59 39.43
C LEU A 362 -23.44 67.04 39.18
N PRO A 363 -24.37 67.33 38.23
CA PRO A 363 -24.50 67.02 36.78
C PRO A 363 -24.89 68.36 36.05
N PRO A 364 -25.75 68.49 35.00
CA PRO A 364 -26.33 67.56 33.99
C PRO A 364 -26.25 68.09 32.52
N GLY A 365 -26.76 67.33 31.54
CA GLY A 365 -27.09 67.90 30.23
C GLY A 365 -27.32 66.92 29.08
N SER A 366 -28.60 66.58 28.88
CA SER A 366 -29.33 66.15 27.67
C SER A 366 -28.61 66.01 26.31
N GLY A 367 -28.96 64.97 25.57
CA GLY A 367 -28.78 64.94 24.10
C GLY A 367 -29.11 63.59 23.47
N ALA A 368 -30.32 63.44 22.94
CA ALA A 368 -30.72 62.31 22.10
C ALA A 368 -30.07 62.42 20.71
N ALA A 369 -29.52 61.32 20.19
CA ALA A 369 -29.26 61.13 18.77
C ALA A 369 -29.45 59.65 18.41
N GLN A 370 -30.35 59.41 17.46
CA GLN A 370 -30.58 58.14 16.81
C GLN A 370 -29.41 57.80 15.88
N SER A 371 -29.00 56.53 15.85
CA SER A 371 -28.12 55.99 14.81
C SER A 371 -28.87 54.92 14.02
N PRO A 372 -28.70 54.88 12.68
CA PRO A 372 -29.54 54.07 11.80
C PRO A 372 -29.16 52.59 11.84
N ALA A 373 -30.16 51.74 11.61
CA ALA A 373 -29.93 50.34 11.25
C ALA A 373 -29.17 50.28 9.91
N ILE A 374 -27.94 49.78 9.95
CA ILE A 374 -27.21 49.35 8.75
C ILE A 374 -27.14 47.83 8.84
N ALA A 375 -27.91 47.18 7.97
CA ALA A 375 -27.77 45.77 7.68
C ALA A 375 -26.34 45.51 7.20
N GLN A 376 -25.58 44.71 7.94
CA GLN A 376 -24.33 44.15 7.45
C GLN A 376 -24.68 42.90 6.64
N ASP A 377 -24.57 43.00 5.33
CA ASP A 377 -24.42 41.85 4.45
C ASP A 377 -23.16 41.08 4.87
N GLU A 378 -23.37 39.84 5.31
CA GLU A 378 -22.31 38.85 5.57
C GLU A 378 -21.69 38.48 4.21
N PRO A 379 -20.36 38.63 3.99
CA PRO A 379 -19.74 38.11 2.78
C PRO A 379 -19.80 36.57 2.81
N PRO A 380 -20.03 35.92 1.67
CA PRO A 380 -20.33 34.49 1.62
C PRO A 380 -19.12 33.68 2.09
N ARG A 381 -19.31 32.84 3.11
CA ARG A 381 -18.32 31.84 3.55
C ARG A 381 -17.83 31.06 2.33
N GLU A 382 -16.51 31.07 2.09
CA GLU A 382 -15.92 30.26 1.02
C GLU A 382 -16.30 28.79 1.23
N ALA A 383 -16.89 28.19 0.20
CA ALA A 383 -17.36 26.81 0.26
C ALA A 383 -16.16 25.87 0.56
N PRO A 384 -16.34 24.86 1.43
CA PRO A 384 -15.28 23.92 1.76
C PRO A 384 -14.69 23.27 0.50
N SER A 385 -13.37 23.08 0.48
CA SER A 385 -12.73 22.47 -0.69
C SER A 385 -13.27 21.04 -0.92
N ALA A 386 -13.17 20.55 -2.15
CA ALA A 386 -13.70 19.22 -2.50
C ALA A 386 -13.08 18.10 -1.64
N ARG A 387 -11.79 18.25 -1.28
CA ARG A 387 -11.05 17.32 -0.41
C ARG A 387 -11.53 17.36 1.04
N GLU A 388 -11.80 18.55 1.56
CA GLU A 388 -12.37 18.73 2.91
C GLU A 388 -13.78 18.15 2.97
N THR A 389 -14.59 18.39 1.94
CA THR A 389 -15.95 17.84 1.87
C THR A 389 -15.95 16.31 1.90
N ILE A 390 -15.06 15.64 1.13
CA ILE A 390 -14.89 14.18 1.16
C ILE A 390 -14.47 13.69 2.55
N THR A 391 -13.55 14.41 3.19
CA THR A 391 -13.04 14.05 4.52
C THR A 391 -14.12 14.19 5.59
N HIS A 392 -14.95 15.25 5.50
CA HIS A 392 -16.13 15.42 6.36
C HIS A 392 -17.21 14.36 6.13
N MET A 393 -17.26 13.76 4.95
CA MET A 393 -18.12 12.59 4.67
C MET A 393 -17.56 11.28 5.24
N GLY A 394 -16.39 11.29 5.88
CA GLY A 394 -15.73 10.09 6.39
C GLY A 394 -15.13 9.20 5.31
N ILE A 395 -14.97 9.73 4.09
CA ILE A 395 -14.40 9.00 2.94
C ILE A 395 -12.91 9.37 2.84
N THR A 396 -12.03 8.38 2.72
CA THR A 396 -10.60 8.63 2.56
C THR A 396 -10.25 9.04 1.14
N TRP A 397 -9.28 9.95 1.00
CA TRP A 397 -8.83 10.45 -0.31
C TRP A 397 -7.86 9.46 -0.97
N ASP A 398 -8.38 8.41 -1.60
CA ASP A 398 -7.60 7.39 -2.31
C ASP A 398 -8.32 6.86 -3.56
N THR A 399 -7.55 6.20 -4.44
CA THR A 399 -8.04 5.68 -5.73
C THR A 399 -9.07 4.58 -5.57
N TYR A 400 -9.03 3.83 -4.46
CA TYR A 400 -9.99 2.77 -4.17
C TYR A 400 -11.39 3.37 -3.92
N ASN A 401 -11.48 4.39 -3.07
CA ASN A 401 -12.74 5.08 -2.79
C ASN A 401 -13.31 5.83 -4.01
N MET A 402 -12.44 6.44 -4.82
CA MET A 402 -12.87 7.06 -6.07
C MET A 402 -13.44 6.02 -7.05
N ARG A 403 -12.76 4.89 -7.24
CA ARG A 403 -13.24 3.80 -8.09
C ARG A 403 -14.54 3.22 -7.57
N ALA A 404 -14.65 2.98 -6.27
CA ALA A 404 -15.88 2.49 -5.65
C ALA A 404 -17.05 3.48 -5.78
N ALA A 405 -16.78 4.79 -5.79
CA ALA A 405 -17.81 5.80 -6.09
C ALA A 405 -18.28 5.72 -7.55
N ILE A 406 -17.35 5.53 -8.50
CA ILE A 406 -17.66 5.31 -9.92
C ILE A 406 -18.51 4.04 -10.10
N ASP A 407 -18.09 2.93 -9.49
CA ASP A 407 -18.79 1.65 -9.59
C ASP A 407 -20.20 1.71 -9.01
N ARG A 408 -20.45 2.59 -8.02
CA ARG A 408 -21.77 2.81 -7.39
C ARG A 408 -22.62 3.90 -8.06
N ASN A 409 -22.15 4.50 -9.15
CA ASN A 409 -22.75 5.68 -9.79
C ASN A 409 -22.93 6.88 -8.82
N ASP A 410 -22.05 7.02 -7.83
CA ASP A 410 -22.09 8.14 -6.87
C ASP A 410 -21.42 9.37 -7.49
N THR A 411 -22.18 10.08 -8.33
CA THR A 411 -21.69 11.26 -9.07
C THR A 411 -21.26 12.39 -8.15
N ARG A 412 -21.83 12.51 -6.94
CA ARG A 412 -21.46 13.53 -5.96
C ARG A 412 -20.05 13.28 -5.45
N VAL A 413 -19.78 12.08 -4.95
CA VAL A 413 -18.47 11.73 -4.42
C VAL A 413 -17.43 11.69 -5.54
N THR A 414 -17.77 11.11 -6.70
CA THR A 414 -16.88 11.12 -7.87
C THR A 414 -16.53 12.54 -8.32
N ALA A 415 -17.50 13.47 -8.33
CA ALA A 415 -17.24 14.86 -8.69
C ALA A 415 -16.27 15.53 -7.72
N LEU A 416 -16.42 15.28 -6.40
CA LEU A 416 -15.50 15.83 -5.41
C LEU A 416 -14.07 15.29 -5.58
N PHE A 417 -13.91 14.00 -5.93
CA PHE A 417 -12.60 13.42 -6.25
C PHE A 417 -11.97 14.07 -7.49
N LEU A 418 -12.75 14.24 -8.54
CA LEU A 418 -12.29 14.87 -9.79
C LEU A 418 -11.96 16.36 -9.59
N GLN A 419 -12.79 17.10 -8.85
CA GLN A 419 -12.58 18.51 -8.54
C GLN A 419 -11.34 18.74 -7.67
N GLY A 420 -11.04 17.83 -6.74
CA GLY A 420 -9.79 17.88 -5.99
C GLY A 420 -8.58 17.30 -6.75
N GLY A 421 -8.72 17.04 -8.06
CA GLY A 421 -7.63 16.69 -8.96
C GLY A 421 -7.13 15.26 -8.86
N MET A 422 -7.98 14.31 -8.46
CA MET A 422 -7.62 12.89 -8.51
C MET A 422 -7.70 12.36 -9.93
N ASN A 423 -6.66 11.67 -10.38
CA ASN A 423 -6.65 11.01 -11.67
C ASN A 423 -7.53 9.76 -11.67
N TRP A 424 -7.99 9.37 -12.87
CA TRP A 424 -8.82 8.18 -13.06
C TRP A 424 -8.34 7.34 -14.25
N GLN A 425 -8.76 6.08 -14.31
CA GLN A 425 -8.36 5.16 -15.38
C GLN A 425 -9.56 4.73 -16.22
N LEU A 426 -9.37 4.60 -17.54
CA LEU A 426 -10.42 4.16 -18.46
C LEU A 426 -10.95 2.77 -18.07
N ALA A 427 -10.08 1.88 -17.59
CA ALA A 427 -10.45 0.56 -17.10
C ALA A 427 -11.48 0.57 -15.95
N TRP A 428 -11.62 1.68 -15.21
CA TRP A 428 -12.62 1.78 -14.13
C TRP A 428 -14.04 1.99 -14.69
N THR A 429 -14.18 2.31 -15.98
CA THR A 429 -15.49 2.50 -16.61
C THR A 429 -16.15 1.18 -17.02
N GLU A 430 -15.43 0.05 -17.05
CA GLU A 430 -15.95 -1.23 -17.51
C GLU A 430 -17.20 -1.66 -16.74
N GLN A 431 -17.16 -1.59 -15.41
CA GLN A 431 -18.29 -1.95 -14.55
C GLN A 431 -19.43 -0.94 -14.69
N ALA A 432 -19.12 0.35 -14.79
CA ALA A 432 -20.10 1.41 -15.01
C ALA A 432 -20.84 1.24 -16.36
N PHE A 433 -20.14 0.81 -17.42
CA PHE A 433 -20.76 0.47 -18.70
C PHE A 433 -21.66 -0.77 -18.58
N ALA A 434 -21.19 -1.83 -17.93
CA ALA A 434 -21.97 -3.06 -17.72
C ALA A 434 -23.25 -2.80 -16.91
N ALA A 435 -23.17 -1.95 -15.88
CA ALA A 435 -24.28 -1.55 -15.02
C ALA A 435 -25.12 -0.38 -15.58
N ARG A 436 -24.78 0.15 -16.76
CA ARG A 436 -25.46 1.28 -17.43
C ARG A 436 -25.51 2.56 -16.60
N HIS A 437 -24.46 2.84 -15.83
CA HIS A 437 -24.27 4.02 -15.00
C HIS A 437 -23.91 5.25 -15.87
N THR A 438 -24.89 5.75 -16.64
CA THR A 438 -24.64 6.79 -17.66
C THR A 438 -24.19 8.13 -17.08
N GLU A 439 -24.66 8.50 -15.89
CA GLU A 439 -24.35 9.80 -15.28
C GLU A 439 -22.87 9.91 -14.86
N VAL A 440 -22.34 8.89 -14.20
CA VAL A 440 -20.92 8.90 -13.81
C VAL A 440 -19.98 8.78 -15.01
N LEU A 441 -20.40 8.07 -16.06
CA LEU A 441 -19.65 8.03 -17.33
C LEU A 441 -19.60 9.41 -18.00
N GLN A 442 -20.72 10.12 -18.04
CA GLN A 442 -20.73 11.50 -18.54
C GLN A 442 -19.86 12.43 -17.69
N LEU A 443 -19.88 12.25 -16.36
CA LEU A 443 -19.04 13.02 -15.45
C LEU A 443 -17.56 12.79 -15.72
N LEU A 444 -17.12 11.54 -15.90
CA LEU A 444 -15.73 11.21 -16.20
C LEU A 444 -15.27 11.81 -17.53
N LEU A 445 -16.12 11.82 -18.57
CA LEU A 445 -15.82 12.49 -19.84
C LEU A 445 -15.54 13.99 -19.68
N ARG A 446 -16.24 14.68 -18.75
CA ARG A 446 -15.98 16.10 -18.47
C ARG A 446 -14.60 16.34 -17.87
N TYR A 447 -14.01 15.32 -17.25
CA TYR A 447 -12.67 15.35 -16.66
C TYR A 447 -11.70 14.44 -17.42
N SER A 448 -11.82 14.37 -18.75
CA SER A 448 -10.97 13.53 -19.61
C SER A 448 -9.47 13.82 -19.45
N ALA A 449 -9.09 15.07 -19.14
CA ALA A 449 -7.70 15.46 -18.90
C ALA A 449 -7.07 14.82 -17.65
N LEU A 450 -7.89 14.32 -16.71
CA LEU A 450 -7.43 13.61 -15.51
C LEU A 450 -7.30 12.09 -15.74
N MET A 451 -7.55 11.59 -16.95
CA MET A 451 -7.39 10.17 -17.27
C MET A 451 -5.90 9.83 -17.42
N ASP A 452 -5.36 8.94 -16.58
CA ASP A 452 -3.90 8.66 -16.49
C ASP A 452 -3.50 7.19 -16.73
N GLU A 453 -4.26 6.46 -17.53
CA GLU A 453 -3.95 5.06 -17.85
C GLU A 453 -2.97 4.93 -19.04
N VAL A 454 -1.95 4.07 -18.88
CA VAL A 454 -1.00 3.75 -19.94
C VAL A 454 -1.62 2.75 -20.91
N LYS A 455 -1.79 3.16 -22.18
CA LYS A 455 -2.40 2.36 -23.27
C LYS A 455 -3.86 1.93 -22.97
N PRO A 456 -4.77 2.88 -22.70
CA PRO A 456 -6.12 2.59 -22.18
C PRO A 456 -7.02 1.80 -23.14
N CYS A 457 -6.80 1.96 -24.44
CA CYS A 457 -7.70 1.45 -25.48
C CYS A 457 -7.65 -0.05 -25.71
N ARG A 458 -6.51 -0.69 -25.47
CA ARG A 458 -6.37 -2.13 -25.76
C ARG A 458 -7.38 -2.95 -24.97
N ARG A 459 -7.46 -2.68 -23.67
CA ARG A 459 -8.36 -3.35 -22.76
C ARG A 459 -9.81 -2.96 -23.07
N PHE A 460 -10.08 -1.66 -23.17
CA PHE A 460 -11.43 -1.15 -23.44
C PHE A 460 -12.05 -1.73 -24.72
N ILE A 461 -11.32 -1.73 -25.83
CA ILE A 461 -11.78 -2.29 -27.12
C ILE A 461 -12.03 -3.80 -27.00
N THR A 462 -11.18 -4.53 -26.28
CA THR A 462 -11.33 -5.98 -26.08
C THR A 462 -12.58 -6.29 -25.27
N THR A 463 -12.79 -5.60 -24.15
CA THR A 463 -13.99 -5.74 -23.31
C THR A 463 -15.26 -5.40 -24.08
N LEU A 464 -15.25 -4.30 -24.84
CA LEU A 464 -16.36 -3.87 -25.68
C LEU A 464 -16.65 -4.89 -26.81
N SER A 465 -15.62 -5.38 -27.48
CA SER A 465 -15.76 -6.40 -28.54
C SER A 465 -16.41 -7.68 -28.01
N HIS A 466 -15.99 -8.13 -26.82
CA HIS A 466 -16.58 -9.29 -26.16
C HIS A 466 -18.05 -9.03 -25.77
N ALA A 467 -18.37 -7.87 -25.19
CA ALA A 467 -19.75 -7.52 -24.86
C ALA A 467 -20.65 -7.49 -26.11
N MET A 468 -20.17 -6.91 -27.21
CA MET A 468 -20.88 -6.91 -28.49
C MET A 468 -21.02 -8.33 -29.07
N SER A 469 -20.02 -9.18 -28.87
CA SER A 469 -20.12 -10.59 -29.25
C SER A 469 -21.17 -11.34 -28.43
N SER A 470 -21.47 -10.91 -27.20
CA SER A 470 -22.55 -11.46 -26.38
C SER A 470 -23.92 -10.81 -26.65
N GLY A 471 -24.01 -9.90 -27.62
CA GLY A 471 -25.26 -9.24 -28.04
C GLY A 471 -25.49 -7.85 -27.47
N ALA A 472 -24.53 -7.26 -26.75
CA ALA A 472 -24.66 -5.88 -26.29
C ALA A 472 -24.52 -4.88 -27.46
N PRO A 473 -25.33 -3.81 -27.52
CA PRO A 473 -25.21 -2.80 -28.57
C PRO A 473 -24.02 -1.86 -28.33
N LEU A 474 -23.41 -1.38 -29.42
CA LEU A 474 -22.47 -0.25 -29.37
C LEU A 474 -23.23 1.06 -29.16
N THR A 475 -23.33 1.50 -27.91
CA THR A 475 -24.09 2.72 -27.55
C THR A 475 -23.36 4.00 -27.96
N ALA A 476 -24.08 5.13 -28.00
CA ALA A 476 -23.49 6.44 -28.24
C ALA A 476 -22.38 6.78 -27.22
N MET A 477 -22.56 6.40 -25.95
CA MET A 477 -21.56 6.62 -24.91
C MET A 477 -20.25 5.86 -25.21
N HIS A 478 -20.32 4.61 -25.67
CA HIS A 478 -19.12 3.87 -26.08
C HIS A 478 -18.38 4.58 -27.22
N LYS A 479 -19.12 5.08 -28.22
CA LYS A 479 -18.53 5.84 -29.34
C LYS A 479 -17.81 7.10 -28.84
N THR A 480 -18.42 7.88 -27.95
CA THR A 480 -17.78 9.07 -27.38
C THR A 480 -16.49 8.73 -26.63
N TYR A 481 -16.47 7.64 -25.86
CA TYR A 481 -15.26 7.18 -25.17
C TYR A 481 -14.17 6.70 -26.14
N LEU A 482 -14.54 5.95 -27.18
CA LEU A 482 -13.63 5.54 -28.24
C LEU A 482 -13.02 6.76 -28.95
N GLN A 483 -13.83 7.75 -29.31
CA GLN A 483 -13.38 8.98 -29.96
C GLN A 483 -12.46 9.82 -29.06
N THR A 484 -12.76 9.87 -27.76
CA THR A 484 -12.01 10.69 -26.81
C THR A 484 -10.64 10.08 -26.50
N PHE A 485 -10.55 8.76 -26.37
CA PHE A 485 -9.35 8.12 -25.83
C PHE A 485 -8.58 7.23 -26.83
N CYS A 486 -9.21 6.82 -27.94
CA CYS A 486 -8.71 5.75 -28.82
C CYS A 486 -8.43 6.16 -30.26
N THR A 487 -8.39 7.46 -30.54
CA THR A 487 -8.06 8.06 -31.85
C THR A 487 -6.57 8.26 -32.08
N VAL A 488 -5.71 7.77 -31.18
CA VAL A 488 -4.25 7.85 -31.34
C VAL A 488 -3.80 7.00 -32.55
N PRO A 489 -2.90 7.48 -33.43
CA PRO A 489 -2.55 6.79 -34.68
C PRO A 489 -2.20 5.31 -34.52
N ALA A 490 -1.41 4.96 -33.51
CA ALA A 490 -1.02 3.57 -33.24
C ALA A 490 -2.22 2.65 -32.90
N VAL A 491 -3.28 3.19 -32.32
CA VAL A 491 -4.52 2.45 -32.02
C VAL A 491 -5.36 2.28 -33.28
N VAL A 492 -5.49 3.34 -34.08
CA VAL A 492 -6.27 3.33 -35.33
C VAL A 492 -5.67 2.34 -36.33
N THR A 493 -4.35 2.38 -36.57
CA THR A 493 -3.67 1.44 -37.48
C THR A 493 -3.81 -0.01 -37.03
N ARG A 494 -3.78 -0.26 -35.71
CA ARG A 494 -3.99 -1.61 -35.19
C ARG A 494 -5.43 -2.07 -35.44
N GLN A 495 -6.41 -1.21 -35.19
CA GLN A 495 -7.82 -1.55 -35.36
C GLN A 495 -8.17 -1.75 -36.85
N GLU A 496 -7.54 -0.99 -37.74
CA GLU A 496 -7.60 -1.20 -39.19
C GLU A 496 -7.10 -2.59 -39.57
N TYR A 497 -5.91 -2.96 -39.08
CA TYR A 497 -5.35 -4.30 -39.29
C TYR A 497 -6.27 -5.41 -38.76
N ASP A 498 -6.79 -5.27 -37.54
CA ASP A 498 -7.71 -6.25 -36.94
C ASP A 498 -9.02 -6.39 -37.74
N THR A 499 -9.50 -5.29 -38.34
CA THR A 499 -10.68 -5.27 -39.22
C THR A 499 -10.41 -5.95 -40.56
N GLU A 500 -9.26 -5.67 -41.20
CA GLU A 500 -8.85 -6.35 -42.43
C GLU A 500 -8.68 -7.86 -42.21
N GLN A 501 -8.06 -8.28 -41.11
CA GLN A 501 -7.95 -9.70 -40.77
C GLN A 501 -9.31 -10.35 -40.56
N ALA A 502 -10.27 -9.66 -39.93
CA ALA A 502 -11.63 -10.16 -39.81
C ALA A 502 -12.33 -10.29 -41.16
N ARG A 503 -12.08 -9.36 -42.10
CA ARG A 503 -12.63 -9.39 -43.46
C ARG A 503 -12.10 -10.58 -44.24
N LEU A 504 -10.79 -10.82 -44.20
CA LEU A 504 -10.16 -11.99 -44.84
C LEU A 504 -10.73 -13.31 -44.29
N ARG A 505 -10.93 -13.43 -42.98
CA ARG A 505 -11.53 -14.64 -42.36
C ARG A 505 -12.96 -14.86 -42.82
N ALA A 506 -13.76 -13.80 -42.90
CA ALA A 506 -15.15 -13.89 -43.35
C ALA A 506 -15.26 -14.29 -44.84
N GLN A 507 -14.34 -13.80 -45.68
CA GLN A 507 -14.25 -14.18 -47.09
C GLN A 507 -13.78 -15.63 -47.28
N ALA A 508 -12.74 -16.05 -46.54
CA ALA A 508 -12.18 -17.39 -46.66
C ALA A 508 -13.12 -18.49 -46.12
N ARG A 509 -13.86 -18.21 -45.04
CA ARG A 509 -14.80 -19.14 -44.43
C ARG A 509 -16.07 -18.40 -43.98
N PRO A 510 -17.08 -18.23 -44.87
CA PRO A 510 -18.31 -17.55 -44.53
C PRO A 510 -19.08 -18.33 -43.44
N SER A 511 -19.19 -17.75 -42.25
CA SER A 511 -19.96 -18.30 -41.13
C SER A 511 -20.66 -17.17 -40.37
N ALA A 512 -21.71 -17.52 -39.62
CA ALA A 512 -22.41 -16.55 -38.76
C ALA A 512 -21.43 -15.87 -37.77
N ASP A 513 -20.50 -16.64 -37.21
CA ASP A 513 -19.50 -16.15 -36.26
C ASP A 513 -18.47 -15.23 -36.93
N ASN A 514 -17.94 -15.58 -38.10
CA ASN A 514 -16.97 -14.74 -38.81
C ASN A 514 -17.59 -13.42 -39.27
N ASN A 515 -18.83 -13.47 -39.78
CA ASN A 515 -19.58 -12.27 -40.16
C ASN A 515 -19.91 -11.38 -38.94
N LYS A 516 -20.18 -11.99 -37.78
CA LYS A 516 -20.42 -11.27 -36.53
C LYS A 516 -19.16 -10.53 -36.06
N TRP A 517 -18.00 -11.20 -36.05
CA TRP A 517 -16.74 -10.56 -35.68
C TRP A 517 -16.33 -9.45 -36.65
N LEU A 518 -16.51 -9.64 -37.96
CA LEU A 518 -16.29 -8.58 -38.95
C LEU A 518 -17.15 -7.34 -38.67
N LYS A 519 -18.45 -7.53 -38.39
CA LYS A 519 -19.36 -6.42 -38.03
C LYS A 519 -18.90 -5.68 -36.77
N ILE A 520 -18.44 -6.41 -35.74
CA ILE A 520 -17.96 -5.82 -34.49
C ILE A 520 -16.69 -4.99 -34.73
N GLN A 521 -15.69 -5.57 -35.40
CA GLN A 521 -14.41 -4.88 -35.64
C GLN A 521 -14.60 -3.64 -36.53
N SER A 522 -15.44 -3.74 -37.57
CA SER A 522 -15.78 -2.61 -38.44
C SER A 522 -16.50 -1.50 -37.65
N ALA A 523 -17.49 -1.83 -36.82
CA ALA A 523 -18.22 -0.84 -36.04
C ALA A 523 -17.35 -0.11 -35.00
N ILE A 524 -16.32 -0.78 -34.45
CA ILE A 524 -15.35 -0.14 -33.55
C ILE A 524 -14.37 0.73 -34.34
N TYR A 525 -13.90 0.25 -35.50
CA TYR A 525 -13.03 1.03 -36.39
C TYR A 525 -13.70 2.32 -36.84
N ASP A 526 -14.95 2.24 -37.34
CA ASP A 526 -15.78 3.38 -37.75
C ASP A 526 -16.07 4.38 -36.61
N ALA A 527 -15.84 4.00 -35.36
CA ALA A 527 -16.00 4.89 -34.21
C ALA A 527 -14.72 5.64 -33.85
N ILE A 528 -13.54 5.19 -34.27
CA ILE A 528 -12.24 5.81 -33.97
C ILE A 528 -11.52 6.36 -35.21
N HIS A 529 -12.00 6.05 -36.40
CA HIS A 529 -11.62 6.60 -37.69
C HIS A 529 -12.80 7.42 -38.24
#